data_AF-A0A1M5QVW0-F1
#
_entry.id   AF-A0A1M5QVW0-F1
#
_cell.length_a   1.000
_cell.length_b   1.000
_cell.length_c   1.000
_cell.angle_alpha   90.00
_cell.angle_beta   90.00
_cell.angle_gamma   90.00
#
_symmetry.space_group_name_H-M   'P 1'
#
loop_
_entity.id
_entity.type
_entity.pdbx_description
1 polymer ?
#
loop_
_entity_poly.entity_id
_entity_poly.type
_entity_poly.pdbx_seq_one_letter_code
_entity_poly.pdbx_strand_id
1 'polypeptide(L)'
;MPHRIIQPTKEQVRAYMLAREVARRPPPPPEEIRRQLGWRMETSPTSALVQFYLIPTSYSQLAARIALDWMLAPVRQVLQQYHAR
;
A
#
# COMPACT_ATOMS: atom_id res chain seq x y z
N MET A 1 -9.02 16.23 5.54
CA MET A 1 -9.04 16.41 4.07
C MET A 1 -10.15 15.52 3.51
N PRO A 2 -11.17 16.07 2.83
CA PRO A 2 -12.30 15.26 2.38
C PRO A 2 -11.88 14.33 1.24
N HIS A 3 -12.13 13.03 1.40
CA HIS A 3 -11.96 12.06 0.31
C HIS A 3 -13.12 12.23 -0.67
N ARG A 4 -12.81 12.55 -1.93
CA ARG A 4 -13.83 12.60 -2.99
C ARG A 4 -14.16 11.17 -3.39
N ILE A 5 -15.38 10.74 -3.11
CA ILE A 5 -15.91 9.46 -3.58
C ILE A 5 -16.48 9.70 -4.98
N ILE A 6 -15.82 9.17 -6.00
CA ILE A 6 -16.38 9.15 -7.36
C ILE A 6 -17.43 8.06 -7.38
N GLN A 7 -18.71 8.43 -7.44
CA GLN A 7 -19.80 7.47 -7.56
C GLN A 7 -20.22 7.37 -9.03
N PRO A 8 -20.34 6.17 -9.59
CA PRO A 8 -20.79 5.99 -10.96
C PRO A 8 -22.27 6.34 -11.09
N THR A 9 -22.67 6.86 -12.24
CA THR A 9 -24.08 7.17 -12.49
C THR A 9 -24.89 5.89 -12.66
N LYS A 10 -26.19 5.95 -12.34
CA LYS A 10 -27.10 4.81 -12.52
C LYS A 10 -27.12 4.30 -13.97
N GLU A 11 -26.91 5.19 -14.94
CA GLU A 11 -26.84 4.84 -16.37
C GLU A 11 -25.58 4.06 -16.73
N GLN A 12 -24.42 4.46 -16.19
CA GLN A 12 -23.17 3.72 -16.36
C GLN A 12 -23.26 2.29 -15.81
N VAL A 13 -23.89 2.15 -14.64
CA VAL A 13 -24.16 0.81 -14.04
C VAL A 13 -25.07 -0.01 -14.95
N ARG A 14 -26.14 0.59 -15.48
CA ARG A 14 -27.09 -0.09 -16.38
C ARG A 14 -26.42 -0.56 -17.67
N ALA A 15 -25.62 0.29 -18.31
CA ALA A 15 -24.88 -0.07 -19.52
C ALA A 15 -23.87 -1.21 -19.27
N TYR A 16 -23.17 -1.18 -18.14
CA TYR A 16 -22.25 -2.24 -17.73
C TYR A 16 -22.97 -3.58 -17.51
N MET A 17 -24.12 -3.57 -16.83
CA MET A 17 -24.92 -4.78 -16.62
C MET A 17 -25.45 -5.35 -17.94
N LEU A 18 -25.89 -4.49 -18.87
CA LEU A 18 -26.37 -4.90 -20.18
C LEU A 18 -25.26 -5.55 -21.03
N ALA A 19 -24.06 -4.96 -21.05
CA ALA A 19 -22.91 -5.56 -21.73
C ALA A 19 -22.51 -6.93 -21.12
N ARG A 20 -22.66 -7.09 -19.81
CA ARG A 20 -22.39 -8.35 -19.08
C ARG A 20 -23.43 -9.43 -19.38
N GLU A 21 -24.70 -9.04 -19.50
CA GLU A 21 -25.81 -9.93 -19.83
C GLU A 21 -25.64 -10.51 -21.24
N VAL A 22 -25.26 -9.68 -22.21
CA VAL A 22 -24.88 -10.11 -23.57
C VAL A 22 -23.73 -11.12 -23.53
N ALA A 23 -22.75 -10.92 -22.64
CA ALA A 23 -21.62 -11.83 -22.46
C ALA A 23 -21.94 -13.10 -21.64
N ARG A 24 -23.20 -13.30 -21.20
CA ARG A 24 -23.66 -14.44 -20.37
C ARG A 24 -22.78 -14.72 -19.15
N ARG A 25 -22.20 -13.67 -18.54
CA ARG A 25 -21.36 -13.82 -17.35
C ARG A 25 -22.24 -13.83 -16.08
N PRO A 26 -21.87 -14.60 -15.04
CA PRO A 26 -22.61 -14.60 -13.77
C PRO A 26 -22.61 -13.19 -13.14
N PRO A 27 -23.55 -12.87 -12.23
CA PRO A 27 -23.58 -11.56 -11.57
C PRO A 27 -22.25 -11.31 -10.82
N PRO A 28 -21.58 -10.17 -11.06
CA PRO A 28 -20.31 -9.87 -10.39
C PRO A 28 -20.54 -9.55 -8.91
N PRO A 29 -19.54 -9.78 -8.05
CA PRO A 29 -19.55 -9.18 -6.73
C PRO A 29 -19.60 -7.64 -6.88
N PRO A 30 -20.29 -6.93 -5.96
CA PRO A 30 -20.43 -5.48 -6.04
C PRO A 30 -19.10 -4.75 -6.19
N GLU A 31 -18.05 -5.25 -5.51
CA GLU A 31 -16.68 -4.73 -5.57
C GLU A 31 -16.10 -4.67 -6.99
N GLU A 32 -16.40 -5.65 -7.83
CA GLU A 32 -15.94 -5.66 -9.22
C GLU A 32 -16.60 -4.54 -10.02
N ILE A 33 -17.90 -4.32 -9.80
CA ILE A 33 -18.65 -3.22 -10.43
C ILE A 33 -18.04 -1.89 -9.99
N ARG A 34 -17.72 -1.75 -8.70
CA ARG A 34 -17.05 -0.56 -8.17
C ARG A 34 -15.73 -0.31 -8.91
N ARG A 35 -14.91 -1.34 -9.08
CA ARG A 35 -13.61 -1.25 -9.73
C ARG A 35 -13.70 -0.90 -11.22
N GLN A 36 -14.62 -1.54 -11.96
CA GLN A 36 -14.81 -1.36 -13.40
C GLN A 36 -15.41 0.01 -13.75
N LEU A 37 -16.29 0.52 -12.89
CA LEU A 37 -16.93 1.82 -13.08
C LEU A 37 -16.14 2.99 -12.44
N GLY A 38 -14.92 2.74 -11.98
CA GLY A 38 -14.08 3.78 -11.38
C GLY A 38 -14.61 4.31 -10.03
N TRP A 39 -15.46 3.55 -9.34
CA TRP A 39 -15.87 3.84 -7.97
C TRP A 39 -14.72 3.56 -7.01
N ARG A 40 -13.79 4.50 -6.98
CA ARG A 40 -12.62 4.50 -6.11
C ARG A 40 -12.64 5.78 -5.28
N MET A 41 -12.13 5.69 -4.07
CA MET A 41 -11.73 6.89 -3.35
C MET A 41 -10.55 7.47 -4.10
N GLU A 42 -10.60 8.73 -4.50
CA GLU A 42 -9.40 9.42 -4.95
C GLU A 42 -8.41 9.39 -3.77
N THR A 43 -7.39 8.55 -3.89
CA THR A 43 -6.25 8.59 -2.99
C THR A 43 -5.64 9.97 -3.15
N SER A 44 -5.76 10.77 -2.09
CA SER A 44 -5.23 12.13 -2.06
C SER A 44 -3.77 12.10 -2.51
N PRO A 45 -3.29 13.08 -3.29
CA PRO A 45 -1.88 13.16 -3.68
C PRO A 45 -0.94 13.11 -2.46
N THR A 46 -1.43 13.54 -1.29
CA THR A 46 -0.71 13.39 -0.01
C THR A 46 -0.41 11.93 0.34
N SER A 47 -1.29 10.97 0.07
CA SER A 47 -1.02 9.55 0.39
C SER A 47 0.04 8.93 -0.53
N ALA A 48 0.06 9.34 -1.81
CA ALA A 48 1.09 8.93 -2.75
C ALA A 48 2.46 9.50 -2.33
N LEU A 49 2.51 10.80 -2.02
CA LEU A 49 3.74 11.44 -1.51
C LEU A 49 4.22 10.77 -0.22
N VAL A 50 3.33 10.50 0.73
CA VAL A 50 3.67 9.79 1.98
C VAL A 50 4.29 8.41 1.68
N GLN A 51 3.76 7.64 0.73
CA GLN A 51 4.38 6.37 0.30
C GLN A 51 5.75 6.58 -0.32
N PHE A 52 5.90 7.57 -1.21
CA PHE A 52 7.20 7.88 -1.84
C PHE A 52 8.26 8.38 -0.84
N TYR A 53 7.87 9.03 0.26
CA TYR A 53 8.81 9.48 1.31
C TYR A 53 9.04 8.44 2.42
N LEU A 54 8.12 7.51 2.65
CA LEU A 54 8.32 6.44 3.63
C LEU A 54 9.30 5.36 3.15
N ILE A 55 9.38 5.10 1.83
CA ILE A 55 10.27 4.06 1.30
C ILE A 55 11.76 4.42 1.52
N PRO A 56 12.24 5.64 1.21
CA PRO A 56 13.61 6.05 1.51
C PRO A 56 13.91 6.07 3.01
N THR A 57 12.93 6.47 3.83
CA THR A 57 13.10 6.56 5.29
C THR A 57 13.29 5.17 5.90
N SER A 58 12.46 4.21 5.52
CA SER A 58 12.58 2.83 6.00
C SER A 58 13.88 2.16 5.53
N TYR A 59 14.32 2.44 4.30
CA TYR A 59 15.63 1.99 3.80
C TYR A 59 16.81 2.61 4.59
N SER A 60 16.74 3.91 4.86
CA SER A 60 17.78 4.63 5.62
C SER A 60 17.89 4.12 7.06
N GLN A 61 16.75 3.83 7.70
CA GLN A 61 16.71 3.24 9.04
C GLN A 61 17.33 1.85 9.07
N LEU A 62 17.02 0.99 8.10
CA LEU A 62 17.64 -0.33 7.98
C LEU A 62 19.15 -0.23 7.78
N ALA A 63 19.60 0.64 6.87
CA ALA A 63 21.03 0.86 6.62
C ALA A 63 21.76 1.35 7.87
N ALA A 64 21.19 2.33 8.59
CA ALA A 64 21.77 2.83 9.83
C ALA A 64 21.86 1.74 10.91
N ARG A 65 20.82 0.90 11.03
CA ARG A 65 20.80 -0.20 12.00
C ARG A 65 21.86 -1.26 11.70
N ILE A 66 22.01 -1.63 10.43
CA ILE A 66 23.09 -2.52 9.99
C ILE A 66 24.44 -1.88 10.33
N ALA A 67 24.69 -0.63 9.93
CA ALA A 67 25.95 0.05 10.18
C ALA A 67 26.32 0.10 11.67
N LEU A 68 25.35 0.40 12.55
CA LEU A 68 25.55 0.39 13.99
C LEU A 68 25.85 -1.01 14.54
N ASP A 69 25.15 -2.05 14.08
CA ASP A 69 25.45 -3.43 14.48
C ASP A 69 26.87 -3.84 14.05
N TRP A 70 27.33 -3.44 12.87
CA TRP A 70 28.72 -3.66 12.44
C TRP A 70 29.74 -2.91 13.29
N MET A 71 29.50 -1.62 13.60
CA MET A 71 30.42 -0.81 14.42
C MET A 71 30.51 -1.31 15.86
N LEU A 72 29.40 -1.81 16.42
CA LEU A 72 29.32 -2.25 17.80
C LEU A 72 29.58 -3.76 17.99
N ALA A 73 29.65 -4.53 16.90
CA ALA A 73 30.02 -5.95 16.92
C ALA A 73 31.31 -6.24 17.72
N PRO A 74 32.44 -5.56 17.50
CA PRO A 74 33.66 -5.82 18.28
C PRO A 74 33.51 -5.47 19.76
N VAL A 75 32.78 -4.40 20.10
CA VAL A 75 32.54 -3.99 21.50
C VAL A 75 31.68 -5.05 22.23
N ARG A 76 30.67 -5.60 21.55
CA ARG A 76 29.86 -6.71 22.07
C ARG A 76 30.69 -7.97 22.31
N GLN A 77 31.61 -8.31 21.42
CA GLN A 77 32.48 -9.48 21.58
C GLN A 77 33.40 -9.35 22.79
N VAL A 78 33.99 -8.17 23.00
CA VAL A 78 34.86 -7.92 24.16
C VAL A 78 34.07 -8.00 25.46
N LEU A 79 32.89 -7.36 25.54
CA LEU A 79 32.04 -7.42 26.74
C LEU A 79 31.60 -8.85 27.08
N GLN A 80 31.32 -9.68 26.08
CA GLN A 80 30.98 -11.10 26.32
C GLN A 80 32.17 -11.93 26.81
N GLN A 81 33.39 -11.65 26.33
CA GLN A 81 34.60 -12.34 26.80
C GLN A 81 34.93 -12.02 28.26
N TYR A 82 34.65 -10.80 28.72
CA TYR A 82 34.83 -10.42 30.13
C TYR A 82 33.79 -11.03 31.06
N HIS A 83 32.55 -11.23 30.61
CA HIS A 83 31.50 -11.89 31.40
C HIS A 83 31.63 -13.42 31.46
N ALA A 84 32.42 -14.03 30.57
CA ALA A 84 32.64 -15.48 30.49
C ALA A 84 33.94 -15.94 31.18
N ARG A 85 34.65 -15.05 31.88
CA ARG A 85 35.80 -15.34 32.75
C ARG A 85 35.43 -15.06 34.20
#